data_AF-A0A3C0RCA4-F1
#
_entry.id   AF-A0A3C0RCA4-F1
#
_cell.length_a   1.000
_cell.length_b   1.000
_cell.length_c   1.000
_cell.angle_alpha   90.00
_cell.angle_beta   90.00
_cell.angle_gamma   90.00
#
_symmetry.space_group_name_H-M   'P 1'
#
loop_
_entity.id
_entity.type
_entity.pdbx_description
1 polymer ?
#
loop_
_entity_poly.entity_id
_entity_poly.type
_entity_poly.pdbx_seq_one_letter_code
_entity_poly.pdbx_strand_id
1 'polypeptide(L)'
;MRKAGIAVGQLKGKDLIPDHELALWNQPINSFASVELDESTALQYLRRKDISLQGTKGWNLMRYRGLSLGWAKLLPNRVNNYYPQGYRILKD
;
A
#
# COMPACT_ATOMS: atom_id res chain seq x y z
N MET A 1 10.13 23.23 -0.39
CA MET A 1 10.63 21.98 -1.02
C MET A 1 10.45 22.08 -2.52
N ARG A 2 11.50 21.84 -3.32
CA ARG A 2 11.36 21.62 -4.78
C ARG A 2 10.91 20.18 -4.99
N LYS A 3 9.68 19.97 -5.45
CA LYS A 3 9.16 18.65 -5.82
C LYS A 3 9.54 18.37 -7.28
N ALA A 4 10.18 17.23 -7.54
CA ALA A 4 10.57 16.80 -8.88
C ALA A 4 9.82 15.53 -9.25
N GLY A 5 8.64 15.68 -9.85
CA GLY A 5 7.81 14.54 -10.27
C GLY A 5 7.15 13.79 -9.12
N ILE A 6 7.00 12.47 -9.30
CA ILE A 6 6.38 11.54 -8.35
C ILE A 6 7.47 10.84 -7.55
N ALA A 7 7.33 10.78 -6.23
CA ALA A 7 8.20 9.96 -5.40
C ALA A 7 7.97 8.48 -5.72
N VAL A 8 9.03 7.75 -6.12
CA VAL A 8 8.94 6.31 -6.41
C VAL A 8 9.09 5.48 -5.14
N GLY A 9 9.93 5.92 -4.21
CA GLY A 9 10.26 5.18 -3.00
C GLY A 9 11.55 5.66 -2.35
N GLN A 10 11.95 4.94 -1.31
CA GLN A 10 13.19 5.17 -0.58
C GLN A 10 13.94 3.85 -0.42
N LEU A 11 15.26 3.91 -0.60
CA LEU A 11 16.13 2.79 -0.25
C LEU A 11 16.31 2.77 1.26
N LYS A 12 16.02 1.63 1.88
CA LYS A 12 16.27 1.37 3.30
C LYS A 12 17.06 0.09 3.44
N GLY A 13 18.37 0.24 3.63
CA GLY A 13 19.30 -0.88 3.56
C GLY A 13 19.32 -1.47 2.15
N LYS A 14 19.00 -2.75 2.01
CA LYS A 14 18.94 -3.46 0.71
C LYS A 14 17.56 -3.46 0.07
N ASP A 15 16.54 -2.94 0.78
CA ASP A 15 15.17 -2.95 0.32
C ASP A 15 14.78 -1.60 -0.27
N LEU A 16 14.05 -1.61 -1.39
CA LEU A 16 13.25 -0.48 -1.84
C LEU A 16 11.90 -0.49 -1.09
N ILE A 17 11.59 0.62 -0.45
CA ILE A 17 10.28 0.90 0.14
C ILE A 17 9.53 1.80 -0.85
N PRO A 18 8.46 1.33 -1.51
CA PRO A 18 7.74 2.14 -2.47
C PRO A 18 7.01 3.29 -1.75
N ASP A 19 6.99 4.45 -2.38
CA ASP A 19 6.31 5.63 -1.84
C ASP A 19 4.80 5.55 -2.09
N HIS A 20 4.01 6.18 -1.22
CA HIS A 20 2.58 6.25 -1.41
C HIS A 20 2.17 7.03 -2.67
N GLU A 21 2.95 8.05 -3.07
CA GLU A 21 2.69 8.78 -4.31
C GLU A 21 2.73 7.86 -5.53
N LEU A 22 3.63 6.88 -5.54
CA LEU A 22 3.68 5.87 -6.60
C LEU A 22 2.38 5.05 -6.63
N ALA A 23 1.82 4.63 -5.49
CA ALA A 23 0.57 3.87 -5.47
C ALA A 23 -0.61 4.64 -6.06
N LEU A 24 -0.62 5.97 -5.93
CA LEU A 24 -1.68 6.85 -6.43
C LEU A 24 -1.46 7.33 -7.86
N TRP A 25 -0.36 6.94 -8.50
CA TRP A 25 -0.11 7.28 -9.89
C TRP A 25 -1.17 6.64 -10.81
N ASN A 26 -1.64 7.38 -11.81
CA ASN A 26 -2.75 6.94 -12.66
C ASN A 26 -2.38 5.82 -13.66
N GLN A 27 -1.10 5.51 -13.80
CA GLN A 27 -0.64 4.49 -14.74
C GLN A 27 -0.60 3.11 -14.07
N PRO A 28 -0.88 2.03 -14.82
CA PRO A 28 -0.76 0.68 -14.31
C PRO A 28 0.67 0.39 -13.82
N ILE A 29 0.77 -0.11 -12.59
CA ILE A 29 2.04 -0.56 -12.02
C ILE A 29 2.09 -2.08 -12.07
N ASN A 30 2.59 -2.61 -13.18
CA ASN A 30 2.63 -4.06 -13.43
C ASN A 30 3.83 -4.77 -12.78
N SER A 31 4.78 -4.01 -12.23
CA SER A 31 5.99 -4.56 -11.59
C SER A 31 5.75 -5.08 -10.17
N PHE A 32 4.57 -4.82 -9.59
CA PHE A 32 4.21 -5.27 -8.25
C PHE A 32 2.95 -6.13 -8.31
N ALA A 33 2.87 -7.10 -7.40
CA ALA A 33 1.62 -7.80 -7.16
C ALA A 33 0.56 -6.82 -6.64
N SER A 34 -0.72 -7.13 -6.86
CA SER A 34 -1.83 -6.34 -6.31
C SER A 34 -2.85 -7.26 -5.66
N VAL A 35 -3.52 -6.74 -4.64
CA VAL A 35 -4.59 -7.44 -3.92
C VAL A 35 -5.82 -6.57 -3.95
N GLU A 36 -6.90 -7.10 -4.51
CA GLU A 36 -8.23 -6.48 -4.47
C GLU A 36 -8.87 -6.80 -3.11
N LEU A 37 -9.20 -5.77 -2.35
CA LEU A 37 -9.79 -5.87 -1.03
C LEU A 37 -11.32 -5.86 -1.13
N ASP A 38 -11.98 -6.54 -0.20
CA ASP A 38 -13.38 -6.23 0.10
C ASP A 38 -13.49 -4.91 0.88
N GLU A 39 -14.72 -4.41 1.03
CA GLU A 39 -14.99 -3.13 1.68
C GLU A 39 -14.55 -3.10 3.15
N SER A 40 -14.81 -4.19 3.87
CA SER A 40 -14.45 -4.29 5.29
C SER A 40 -12.94 -4.21 5.47
N THR A 41 -12.19 -4.93 4.65
CA THR A 41 -10.74 -5.01 4.69
C THR A 41 -10.10 -3.72 4.19
N ALA A 42 -10.66 -3.08 3.16
CA ALA A 42 -10.25 -1.76 2.71
C ALA A 42 -10.40 -0.71 3.82
N LEU A 43 -11.50 -0.72 4.57
CA LEU A 43 -11.69 0.18 5.71
C LEU A 43 -10.65 -0.08 6.81
N GLN A 44 -10.38 -1.34 7.15
CA GLN A 44 -9.33 -1.67 8.13
C GLN A 44 -7.93 -1.23 7.62
N TYR A 45 -7.66 -1.42 6.33
CA TYR A 45 -6.43 -0.95 5.70
C TYR A 45 -6.28 0.57 5.81
N LEU A 46 -7.30 1.35 5.46
CA LEU A 46 -7.29 2.82 5.53
C LEU A 46 -7.23 3.33 6.98
N ARG A 47 -7.73 2.57 7.96
CA ARG A 47 -7.56 2.86 9.39
C ARG A 47 -6.15 2.58 9.91
N ARG A 48 -5.31 1.93 9.09
CA ARG A 48 -4.04 1.31 9.52
C ARG A 48 -4.21 0.28 10.63
N LYS A 49 -5.33 -0.44 10.65
CA LYS A 49 -5.53 -1.60 11.52
C LYS A 49 -4.85 -2.83 10.92
N ASP A 50 -4.65 -3.84 11.76
CA ASP A 50 -4.12 -5.13 11.31
C ASP A 50 -5.14 -5.82 10.40
N ILE A 51 -4.64 -6.37 9.31
CA ILE A 51 -5.42 -7.11 8.32
C ILE A 51 -4.73 -8.46 8.06
N SER A 52 -5.53 -9.48 7.75
CA SER A 52 -5.05 -10.79 7.33
C SER A 52 -5.40 -10.99 5.87
N LEU A 53 -4.40 -11.24 5.03
CA LEU A 53 -4.56 -11.42 3.59
C LEU A 53 -3.71 -12.61 3.15
N GLN A 54 -4.23 -13.36 2.19
CA GLN A 54 -3.45 -14.30 1.40
C GLN A 54 -3.01 -13.61 0.11
N GLY A 55 -1.79 -13.88 -0.34
CA GLY A 55 -1.26 -13.27 -1.56
C GLY A 55 0.23 -13.51 -1.74
N THR A 56 0.79 -12.88 -2.76
CA THR A 56 2.21 -12.95 -3.07
C THR A 56 3.03 -12.31 -1.95
N LYS A 57 4.03 -13.02 -1.41
CA LYS A 57 4.94 -12.46 -0.40
C LYS A 57 5.69 -11.26 -0.98
N GLY A 58 5.88 -10.23 -0.16
CA GLY A 58 6.55 -8.99 -0.56
C GLY A 58 5.61 -7.80 -0.72
N TRP A 59 6.02 -6.83 -1.51
CA TRP A 59 5.26 -5.59 -1.72
C TRP A 59 4.06 -5.82 -2.63
N ASN A 60 2.89 -5.42 -2.13
CA ASN A 60 1.64 -5.52 -2.86
C ASN A 60 0.93 -4.16 -2.88
N LEU A 61 0.37 -3.82 -4.03
CA LEU A 61 -0.53 -2.68 -4.21
C LEU A 61 -1.94 -3.08 -3.73
N MET A 62 -2.44 -2.42 -2.71
CA MET A 62 -3.79 -2.63 -2.19
C MET A 62 -4.79 -1.86 -3.05
N ARG A 63 -5.86 -2.53 -3.49
CA ARG A 63 -6.88 -1.96 -4.36
C ARG A 63 -8.28 -2.19 -3.82
N TYR A 64 -9.21 -1.29 -4.15
CA TYR A 64 -10.63 -1.46 -3.89
C TYR A 64 -11.45 -0.87 -5.03
N ARG A 65 -12.36 -1.68 -5.59
CA ARG A 65 -13.15 -1.37 -6.78
C ARG A 65 -12.28 -0.87 -7.94
N GLY A 66 -11.11 -1.50 -8.13
CA GLY A 66 -10.15 -1.14 -9.16
C GLY A 66 -9.32 0.12 -8.88
N LEU A 67 -9.56 0.84 -7.77
CA LEU A 67 -8.78 2.00 -7.36
C LEU A 67 -7.62 1.60 -6.45
N SER A 68 -6.43 2.14 -6.72
CA SER A 68 -5.26 1.96 -5.85
C SER A 68 -5.42 2.74 -4.54
N LEU A 69 -5.23 2.06 -3.42
CA LEU A 69 -5.31 2.66 -2.08
C LEU A 69 -3.93 2.94 -1.48
N GLY A 70 -2.93 2.10 -1.75
CA GLY A 70 -1.60 2.22 -1.16
C GLY A 70 -0.84 0.91 -1.11
N TRP A 71 0.24 0.87 -0.34
CA TRP A 71 1.11 -0.30 -0.22
C TRP A 71 0.86 -1.11 1.06
N ALA A 72 1.08 -2.42 0.96
CA ALA A 72 1.31 -3.30 2.09
C ALA A 72 2.44 -4.29 1.78
N LYS A 73 3.21 -4.69 2.79
CA LYS A 73 4.22 -5.76 2.66
C LYS A 73 3.67 -7.03 3.30
N LEU A 74 3.34 -8.02 2.47
CA LEU A 74 2.89 -9.34 2.91
C LEU A 74 4.10 -10.15 3.34
N LEU A 75 4.09 -10.61 4.59
CA LEU A 75 5.10 -11.44 5.21
C LEU A 75 4.45 -12.77 5.62
N PRO A 76 5.22 -13.82 5.95
CA PRO A 76 4.66 -15.15 6.21
C PRO A 76 3.49 -15.18 7.19
N ASN A 77 3.53 -14.36 8.25
CA ASN A 77 2.53 -14.38 9.33
C ASN A 77 1.89 -13.02 9.63
N ARG A 78 2.15 -12.00 8.79
CA ARG A 78 1.62 -10.65 9.03
C ARG A 78 1.57 -9.83 7.76
N VAL A 79 0.74 -8.80 7.79
CA VAL A 79 0.70 -7.76 6.77
C VAL A 79 1.19 -6.47 7.40
N ASN A 80 2.32 -5.95 6.92
CA ASN A 80 2.74 -4.61 7.31
C ASN A 80 1.96 -3.60 6.46
N ASN A 81 1.07 -2.84 7.09
CA ASN A 81 0.30 -1.77 6.43
C ASN A 81 1.15 -0.50 6.31
N TYR A 82 1.43 -0.08 5.06
CA TYR A 82 2.22 1.12 4.74
C TYR A 82 1.36 2.31 4.30
N TYR A 83 0.05 2.29 4.59
CA TYR A 83 -0.80 3.46 4.37
C TYR A 83 -0.28 4.66 5.22
N PRO A 84 -0.21 5.89 4.69
CA PRO A 84 0.36 7.02 5.44
C PRO A 84 -0.37 7.29 6.75
N GLN A 85 0.38 7.50 7.84
CA GLN A 85 -0.20 7.68 9.17
C GLN A 85 -1.09 8.91 9.25
N GLY A 86 -0.69 10.00 8.59
CA GLY A 86 -1.44 11.24 8.55
C GLY A 86 -2.72 11.18 7.73
N TYR A 87 -2.92 10.13 6.91
CA TYR A 87 -4.12 9.98 6.06
C TYR A 87 -5.12 8.98 6.62
N ARG A 88 -4.77 8.29 7.72
CA ARG A 88 -5.63 7.25 8.28
C ARG A 88 -6.99 7.81 8.68
N ILE A 89 -8.05 7.07 8.38
CA ILE A 89 -9.37 7.40 8.90
C ILE A 89 -9.45 6.98 10.37
N LEU A 90 -10.06 7.83 11.21
CA LEU A 90 -10.06 7.64 12.67
C LEU A 90 -11.36 7.05 13.22
N LYS A 91 -12.45 7.11 12.45
CA LYS A 91 -13.75 6.60 12.88
C LYS A 91 -13.88 5.12 12.56
N ASP A 92 -14.45 4.39 13.51
CA ASP A 92 -14.90 3.00 13.35
C ASP A 92 -16.26 2.90 12.68
#